data_AF-A0A953Z4M1-F1
#
_entry.id   AF-A0A953Z4M1-F1
#
_cell.length_a   1.000
_cell.length_b   1.000
_cell.length_c   1.000
_cell.angle_alpha   90.00
_cell.angle_beta   90.00
_cell.angle_gamma   90.00
#
_symmetry.space_group_name_H-M   'P 1'
#
loop_
_entity.id
_entity.type
_entity.pdbx_description
1 polymer ?
#
loop_
_entity_poly.entity_id
_entity_poly.type
_entity_poly.pdbx_seq_one_letter_code
_entity_poly.pdbx_strand_id
1 'polypeptide(L)'
;MPRRLLILSFLILSMGAATACSEQAKTGEADMHAGEAPAQDGKIDLPRAVRENLGIDWSTAEMRVVSDSHFLPAIVEAPPEAHEAHHALFRGRLTLHVGRYQAVQAGDLLATLQPLDRAAMLAALEGVAAEVLAAERDIAAKESEHKVKQGALRAAEKELEAGKAQLAARKEHQSNL
;
A
#
# COMPACT_ATOMS: atom_id res chain seq x y z
N MET A 1 46.68 -0.18 59.44
CA MET A 1 45.47 -0.60 60.20
C MET A 1 44.36 -0.82 59.17
N PRO A 2 43.53 -1.89 59.19
CA PRO A 2 43.50 -3.09 60.04
C PRO A 2 43.86 -4.37 59.24
N ARG A 3 45.12 -4.79 59.36
CA ARG A 3 45.68 -6.10 58.98
C ARG A 3 45.41 -7.17 60.06
N ARG A 4 44.40 -6.91 60.91
CA ARG A 4 44.13 -7.60 62.18
C ARG A 4 42.94 -8.58 62.11
N LEU A 5 42.27 -8.68 60.96
CA LEU A 5 41.15 -9.61 60.78
C LEU A 5 41.57 -11.03 60.34
N LEU A 6 42.85 -11.24 60.04
CA LEU A 6 43.39 -12.50 59.50
C LEU A 6 43.97 -13.45 60.57
N ILE A 7 44.01 -13.03 61.83
CA ILE A 7 44.62 -13.81 62.94
C ILE A 7 43.55 -14.52 63.80
N LEU A 8 42.27 -14.14 63.68
CA LEU A 8 41.20 -14.73 64.50
C LEU A 8 40.58 -16.01 63.91
N SER A 9 40.77 -16.28 62.61
CA SER A 9 40.20 -17.46 61.94
C SER A 9 41.04 -18.72 62.10
N PHE A 10 42.29 -18.60 62.56
CA PHE A 10 43.20 -19.75 62.74
C PHE A 10 43.01 -20.44 64.10
N LEU A 11 42.34 -19.79 65.07
CA LEU A 11 42.13 -20.35 66.41
C LEU A 11 40.92 -21.29 66.49
N ILE A 12 39.95 -21.17 65.57
CA ILE A 12 38.75 -22.03 65.52
C ILE A 12 39.04 -23.37 64.80
N LEU A 13 40.20 -23.49 64.14
CA LEU A 13 40.59 -24.68 63.39
C LEU A 13 41.38 -25.73 64.22
N SER A 14 41.65 -25.47 65.51
CA SER A 14 42.50 -26.36 66.35
C SER A 14 41.75 -27.18 67.40
N MET A 15 40.43 -27.02 67.54
CA MET A 15 39.63 -27.64 68.62
C MET A 15 38.58 -28.62 68.08
N GLY A 16 39.01 -29.61 67.29
CA GLY A 16 38.15 -30.68 66.76
C GLY A 16 38.83 -32.05 66.64
N ALA A 17 40.05 -32.19 67.18
CA ALA A 17 40.85 -33.41 67.07
C ALA A 17 40.90 -34.19 68.39
N ALA A 18 39.75 -34.70 68.87
CA ALA A 18 39.72 -35.75 69.90
C ALA A 18 38.31 -36.34 70.12
N THR A 19 37.67 -36.88 69.08
CA THR A 19 36.53 -37.80 69.29
C THR A 19 36.53 -38.93 68.25
N ALA A 20 36.60 -40.15 68.77
CA ALA A 20 36.16 -41.42 68.17
C ALA A 20 36.99 -42.03 67.03
N CYS A 21 38.05 -42.76 67.42
CA CYS A 21 38.33 -44.06 66.80
C CYS A 21 37.14 -45.00 67.08
N SER A 22 36.38 -45.35 66.05
CA SER A 22 35.61 -46.59 66.03
C SER A 22 36.03 -47.41 64.82
N GLU A 23 36.48 -48.62 65.09
CA GLU A 23 36.93 -49.65 64.17
C GLU A 23 35.83 -49.98 63.16
N GLN A 24 35.99 -49.53 61.91
CA GLN A 24 35.04 -49.83 60.85
C GLN A 24 35.61 -50.96 59.99
N ALA A 25 35.03 -52.13 60.23
CA ALA A 25 35.29 -53.38 59.54
C ALA A 25 35.29 -53.19 58.02
N LYS A 26 36.29 -53.78 57.36
CA LYS A 26 36.25 -54.08 55.94
C LYS A 26 35.07 -55.01 55.66
N THR A 27 34.01 -54.46 55.08
CA THR A 27 32.96 -55.26 54.44
C THR A 27 32.57 -54.59 53.14
N GLY A 28 32.94 -55.27 52.05
CA GLY A 28 32.24 -55.19 50.77
C GLY A 28 32.41 -53.88 50.01
N GLU A 29 33.43 -53.86 49.14
CA GLU A 29 33.27 -53.23 47.84
C GLU A 29 32.01 -53.85 47.21
N ALA A 30 30.88 -53.14 47.32
CA ALA A 30 29.67 -53.49 46.60
C ALA A 30 29.99 -53.21 45.14
N ASP A 31 30.26 -54.28 44.42
CA ASP A 31 30.43 -54.34 42.98
C ASP A 31 29.32 -53.53 42.31
N MET A 32 29.63 -52.31 41.84
CA MET A 32 28.67 -51.43 41.16
C MET A 32 28.28 -51.96 39.76
N HIS A 33 28.76 -53.15 39.37
CA HIS A 33 28.43 -53.83 38.12
C HIS A 33 27.66 -55.14 38.29
N ALA A 34 27.20 -55.48 39.51
CA ALA A 34 26.38 -56.65 39.72
C ALA A 34 24.92 -56.44 39.25
N GLY A 35 24.70 -56.49 37.93
CA GLY A 35 23.36 -56.48 37.35
C GLY A 35 23.25 -56.08 35.87
N GLU A 36 24.25 -56.36 35.02
CA GLU A 36 24.09 -56.18 33.58
C GLU A 36 23.23 -57.34 33.01
N ALA A 37 21.90 -57.20 33.11
CA ALA A 37 21.01 -58.00 32.28
C ALA A 37 21.17 -57.52 30.82
N PRO A 38 21.25 -58.43 29.83
CA PRO A 38 21.45 -58.04 28.45
C PRO A 38 20.33 -57.09 28.02
N ALA A 39 20.72 -55.92 27.53
CA ALA A 39 19.78 -54.92 27.01
C ALA A 39 18.88 -55.59 25.96
N GLN A 40 17.57 -55.54 26.18
CA GLN A 40 16.61 -55.90 25.14
C GLN A 40 16.64 -54.79 24.09
N ASP A 41 16.74 -55.15 22.81
CA ASP A 41 16.95 -54.22 21.70
C ASP A 41 16.08 -52.95 21.81
N GLY A 42 16.75 -51.79 21.91
CA GLY A 42 16.13 -50.47 21.97
C GLY A 42 15.71 -49.97 23.35
N LYS A 43 15.94 -50.72 24.44
CA LYS A 43 15.64 -50.29 25.81
C LYS A 43 16.90 -50.20 26.65
N ILE A 44 17.03 -49.09 27.36
CA ILE A 44 18.05 -48.90 28.39
C ILE A 44 17.36 -49.20 29.72
N ASP A 45 17.77 -50.26 30.40
CA ASP A 45 17.30 -50.52 31.76
C ASP A 45 18.10 -49.65 32.74
N LEU A 46 17.39 -48.84 33.51
CA LEU A 46 17.97 -47.92 34.48
C LEU A 46 17.77 -48.49 35.87
N PRO A 47 18.82 -48.87 36.62
CA PRO A 47 18.68 -49.43 37.95
C PRO A 47 17.89 -48.51 38.88
N ARG A 48 17.11 -49.10 39.80
CA ARG A 48 16.21 -48.35 40.70
C ARG A 48 16.93 -47.26 41.50
N ALA A 49 18.14 -47.54 42.00
CA ALA A 49 18.96 -46.56 42.72
C ALA A 49 19.36 -45.37 41.84
N VAL A 50 19.60 -45.60 40.55
CA VAL A 50 19.90 -44.54 39.58
C VAL A 50 18.65 -43.69 39.33
N ARG A 51 17.48 -44.31 39.19
CA ARG A 51 16.21 -43.59 39.01
C ARG A 51 15.86 -42.71 40.21
N GLU A 52 16.03 -43.23 41.42
CA GLU A 52 15.73 -42.52 42.67
C GLU A 52 16.72 -41.38 42.93
N ASN A 53 18.01 -41.58 42.69
CA ASN A 53 19.03 -40.54 42.89
C ASN A 53 18.97 -39.41 41.85
N LEU A 54 18.53 -39.72 40.62
CA LEU A 54 18.37 -38.72 39.56
C LEU A 54 17.01 -38.00 39.60
N GLY A 55 16.08 -38.42 40.48
CA GLY A 55 14.76 -37.81 40.61
C GLY A 55 13.91 -37.94 39.36
N ILE A 56 13.99 -39.08 38.65
CA ILE A 56 13.23 -39.29 37.41
C ILE A 56 11.75 -39.52 37.76
N ASP A 57 10.87 -38.65 37.27
CA ASP A 57 9.41 -38.79 37.37
C ASP A 57 8.79 -39.05 35.99
N TRP A 58 7.72 -39.85 35.97
CA TRP A 58 7.04 -40.27 34.74
C TRP A 58 5.62 -39.72 34.72
N SER A 59 5.33 -38.87 33.74
CA SER A 59 3.98 -38.40 33.46
C SER A 59 3.38 -39.12 32.24
N THR A 60 2.09 -39.47 32.32
CA THR A 60 1.34 -40.01 31.18
C THR A 60 1.21 -38.96 30.07
N ALA A 61 1.48 -39.34 28.83
CA ALA A 61 1.26 -38.47 27.68
C ALA A 61 -0.25 -38.31 27.42
N GLU A 62 -0.72 -37.07 27.43
CA GLU A 62 -2.12 -36.73 27.16
C GLU A 62 -2.23 -35.89 25.88
N MET A 63 -3.26 -36.17 25.08
CA MET A 63 -3.62 -35.33 23.93
C MET A 63 -4.43 -34.14 24.42
N ARG A 64 -3.95 -32.92 24.14
CA ARG A 64 -4.67 -31.67 24.43
C ARG A 64 -4.58 -30.69 23.28
N VAL A 65 -5.63 -29.89 23.11
CA VAL A 65 -5.60 -28.73 22.23
C VAL A 65 -4.77 -27.65 22.92
N VAL A 66 -3.60 -27.35 22.36
CA VAL A 66 -2.76 -26.26 22.85
C VAL A 66 -3.27 -24.98 22.21
N SER A 67 -4.00 -24.18 22.97
CA SER A 67 -4.32 -22.80 22.62
C SER A 67 -3.16 -21.91 23.06
N ASP A 68 -2.09 -21.89 22.27
CA ASP A 68 -0.95 -21.03 22.58
C ASP A 68 -1.27 -19.58 22.23
N SER A 69 -0.88 -18.66 23.10
CA SER A 69 -1.03 -17.23 22.86
C SER A 69 0.19 -16.72 22.12
N HIS A 70 0.05 -16.48 20.82
CA HIS A 70 1.11 -15.87 20.02
C HIS A 70 0.99 -14.34 20.07
N PHE A 71 2.07 -13.68 20.48
CA PHE A 71 2.20 -12.23 20.38
C PHE A 71 2.87 -11.90 19.06
N LEU A 72 2.16 -11.20 18.18
CA LEU A 72 2.74 -10.66 16.95
C LEU A 72 2.91 -9.15 17.10
N PRO A 73 4.13 -8.60 16.90
CA PRO A 73 4.29 -7.16 16.79
C PRO A 73 3.58 -6.69 15.52
N ALA A 74 2.76 -5.65 15.66
CA ALA A 74 2.06 -5.02 14.54
C ALA A 74 2.44 -3.55 14.45
N ILE A 75 2.42 -3.01 13.22
CA ILE A 75 2.64 -1.61 12.92
C ILE A 75 1.32 -1.04 12.41
N VAL A 76 0.99 0.18 12.84
CA VAL A 76 -0.13 0.92 12.27
C VAL A 76 0.39 1.66 11.04
N GLU A 77 -0.06 1.23 9.87
CA GLU A 77 0.22 1.89 8.61
C GLU A 77 -1.02 2.59 8.09
N ALA A 78 -0.82 3.72 7.41
CA ALA A 78 -1.90 4.35 6.69
C ALA A 78 -2.30 3.47 5.50
N PRO A 79 -3.60 3.43 5.14
CA PRO A 79 -4.02 2.62 4.02
C PRO A 79 -3.42 3.16 2.71
N PRO A 80 -3.23 2.32 1.68
CA PRO A 80 -2.64 2.74 0.40
C PRO A 80 -3.34 3.96 -0.21
N GLU A 81 -4.66 4.03 -0.09
CA GLU A 81 -5.49 5.15 -0.55
C GLU A 81 -5.27 6.47 0.20
N ALA A 82 -4.65 6.46 1.39
CA ALA A 82 -4.27 7.68 2.10
C ALA A 82 -2.97 8.29 1.56
N HIS A 83 -2.27 7.58 0.67
CA HIS A 83 -1.03 8.04 0.06
C HIS A 83 -1.31 8.51 -1.37
N GLU A 84 -1.45 9.82 -1.56
CA GLU A 84 -1.62 10.40 -2.89
C GLU A 84 -0.40 11.25 -3.27
N ALA A 85 0.20 10.94 -4.41
CA ALA A 85 1.28 11.73 -4.98
C ALA A 85 0.69 12.78 -5.94
N HIS A 86 0.70 14.04 -5.52
CA HIS A 86 0.26 15.14 -6.38
C HIS A 86 1.43 15.66 -7.22
N HIS A 87 1.23 15.68 -8.54
CA HIS A 87 2.21 16.18 -9.50
C HIS A 87 1.72 17.45 -10.17
N ALA A 88 2.64 18.39 -10.41
CA ALA A 88 2.34 19.58 -11.22
C ALA A 88 2.15 19.18 -12.69
N LEU A 89 1.05 19.65 -13.30
CA LEU A 89 0.75 19.39 -14.72
C LEU A 89 1.63 20.20 -15.68
N PHE A 90 2.16 21.34 -15.21
CA PHE A 90 2.95 22.25 -16.02
C PHE A 90 4.27 22.58 -15.36
N ARG A 91 5.26 22.94 -16.17
CA ARG A 91 6.51 23.53 -15.68
C ARG A 91 6.25 24.95 -15.21
N GLY A 92 6.77 25.28 -14.04
CA GLY A 92 6.53 26.58 -13.45
C GLY A 92 7.12 26.74 -12.07
N ARG A 93 6.84 27.88 -11.46
CA ARG A 93 7.18 28.16 -10.07
C ARG A 93 6.11 27.58 -9.17
N LEU A 94 6.51 26.67 -8.28
CA LEU A 94 5.65 26.10 -7.25
C LEU A 94 5.78 26.91 -5.96
N THR A 95 4.66 27.24 -5.33
CA THR A 95 4.62 27.82 -3.98
C THR A 95 3.75 26.92 -3.12
N LEU A 96 4.35 26.32 -2.09
CA LEU A 96 3.68 25.43 -1.15
C LEU A 96 3.07 26.27 -0.02
N HIS A 97 1.79 26.02 0.30
CA HIS A 97 1.06 26.74 1.36
C HIS A 97 0.95 25.95 2.65
N VAL A 98 1.37 24.68 2.63
CA VAL A 98 1.31 23.77 3.78
C VAL A 98 2.71 23.41 4.28
N GLY A 99 2.82 23.19 5.59
CA GLY A 99 4.02 22.69 6.24
C GLY A 99 4.16 21.17 6.13
N ARG A 100 5.36 20.66 6.45
CA ARG A 100 5.57 19.21 6.55
C ARG A 100 4.73 18.63 7.68
N TYR A 101 4.08 17.49 7.42
CA TYR A 101 3.19 16.77 8.35
C TYR A 101 1.99 17.58 8.87
N GLN A 102 1.67 18.70 8.22
CA GLN A 102 0.43 19.41 8.51
C GLN A 102 -0.76 18.54 8.09
N ALA A 103 -1.69 18.33 9.00
CA ALA A 103 -2.97 17.71 8.65
C ALA A 103 -3.77 18.63 7.74
N VAL A 104 -4.32 18.07 6.66
CA VAL A 104 -5.10 18.77 5.65
C VAL A 104 -6.41 18.03 5.41
N GLN A 105 -7.44 18.75 4.99
CA GLN A 105 -8.73 18.19 4.58
C GLN A 105 -8.88 18.24 3.06
N ALA A 106 -9.80 17.42 2.55
CA ALA A 106 -10.15 17.44 1.14
C ALA A 106 -10.65 18.83 0.74
N GLY A 107 -10.02 19.41 -0.30
CA GLY A 107 -10.32 20.75 -0.79
C GLY A 107 -9.39 21.85 -0.25
N ASP A 108 -8.50 21.53 0.70
CA ASP A 108 -7.51 22.51 1.17
C ASP A 108 -6.49 22.87 0.08
N LEU A 109 -6.08 24.14 0.07
CA LEU A 109 -5.07 24.62 -0.86
C LEU A 109 -3.67 24.14 -0.44
N LEU A 110 -3.13 23.15 -1.15
CA LEU A 110 -1.79 22.62 -0.86
C LEU A 110 -0.69 23.47 -1.49
N ALA A 111 -0.83 23.82 -2.76
CA ALA A 111 0.18 24.55 -3.52
C ALA A 111 -0.45 25.40 -4.63
N THR A 112 0.22 26.49 -4.98
CA THR A 112 -0.05 27.26 -6.21
C THR A 112 1.08 27.05 -7.21
N LEU A 113 0.70 26.87 -8.47
CA LEU A 113 1.64 26.73 -9.58
C LEU A 113 1.50 27.94 -10.51
N GLN A 114 2.60 28.65 -10.73
CA GLN A 114 2.68 29.71 -11.73
C GLN A 114 3.44 29.18 -12.96
N PRO A 115 2.74 28.89 -14.08
CA PRO A 115 3.37 28.35 -15.27
C PRO A 115 4.41 29.31 -15.85
N LEU A 116 5.52 28.77 -16.35
CA LEU A 116 6.57 29.59 -16.97
C LEU A 116 6.09 30.21 -18.29
N ASP A 117 5.35 29.43 -19.09
CA ASP A 117 4.92 29.79 -20.45
C ASP A 117 3.51 30.40 -20.49
N ARG A 118 3.03 30.97 -19.38
CA ARG A 118 1.67 31.50 -19.25
C ARG A 118 1.31 32.50 -20.36
N ALA A 119 2.23 33.39 -20.71
CA ALA A 119 2.01 34.39 -21.75
C ALA A 119 1.82 33.74 -23.13
N ALA A 120 2.63 32.73 -23.46
CA ALA A 120 2.51 32.00 -24.72
C ALA A 120 1.18 31.23 -24.79
N MET A 121 0.75 30.60 -23.68
CA MET A 121 -0.54 29.92 -23.61
C MET A 121 -1.72 30.89 -23.81
N LEU A 122 -1.67 32.08 -23.21
CA LEU A 122 -2.71 33.09 -23.39
C LEU A 122 -2.74 33.61 -24.82
N ALA A 123 -1.58 33.90 -25.41
CA ALA A 123 -1.49 34.32 -26.82
C ALA A 123 -2.04 33.23 -27.78
N ALA A 124 -1.80 31.95 -27.49
CA ALA A 124 -2.35 30.84 -28.28
C ALA A 124 -3.89 30.78 -28.17
N LEU A 125 -4.45 30.97 -26.97
CA LEU A 125 -5.90 31.02 -26.76
C LEU A 125 -6.55 32.20 -27.51
N GLU A 126 -5.91 33.38 -27.46
CA GLU A 126 -6.38 34.56 -28.21
C GLU A 126 -6.31 34.35 -29.72
N GLY A 127 -5.26 33.69 -30.22
CA GLY A 127 -5.14 33.32 -31.62
C GLY A 127 -6.28 32.42 -32.08
N VAL A 128 -6.58 31.36 -31.33
CA VAL A 128 -7.71 30.46 -31.63
C VAL A 128 -9.05 31.21 -31.57
N ALA A 129 -9.24 32.09 -30.60
CA ALA A 129 -10.46 32.89 -30.51
C ALA A 129 -10.64 33.81 -31.73
N ALA A 130 -9.55 34.42 -32.23
CA ALA A 130 -9.58 35.25 -33.42
C ALA A 130 -9.91 34.44 -34.69
N GLU A 131 -9.37 33.22 -34.81
CA GLU A 131 -9.69 32.30 -35.92
C GLU A 131 -11.16 31.89 -35.90
N VAL A 132 -11.71 31.56 -34.73
CA VAL A 132 -13.14 31.23 -34.58
C VAL A 132 -14.02 32.41 -35.01
N LEU A 133 -13.71 33.62 -34.55
CA LEU A 133 -14.44 34.83 -34.95
C LEU A 133 -14.35 35.11 -36.45
N ALA A 134 -13.21 34.83 -37.08
CA ALA A 134 -13.06 34.95 -38.53
C ALA A 134 -13.92 33.92 -39.27
N ALA A 135 -13.90 32.65 -38.82
CA ALA A 135 -14.70 31.58 -39.40
C ALA A 135 -16.21 31.85 -39.28
N GLU A 136 -16.68 32.38 -38.15
CA GLU A 136 -18.09 32.75 -37.95
C GLU A 136 -18.53 33.84 -38.95
N ARG A 137 -17.68 34.84 -39.22
CA ARG A 137 -17.96 35.88 -40.22
C ARG A 137 -18.04 35.29 -41.62
N ASP A 138 -17.15 34.37 -41.96
CA ASP A 138 -17.15 33.71 -43.26
C ASP A 138 -18.39 32.83 -43.45
N ILE A 139 -18.81 32.12 -42.40
CA ILE A 139 -20.06 31.35 -42.40
C ILE A 139 -21.25 32.29 -42.62
N ALA A 140 -21.35 33.37 -41.83
CA ALA A 140 -22.43 34.34 -41.98
C ALA A 140 -22.48 34.98 -43.37
N ALA A 141 -21.31 35.28 -43.96
CA ALA A 141 -21.21 35.78 -45.32
C ALA A 141 -21.73 34.75 -46.34
N LYS A 142 -21.29 33.50 -46.25
CA LYS A 142 -21.76 32.41 -47.13
C LYS A 142 -23.25 32.12 -46.99
N GLU A 143 -23.79 32.19 -45.77
CA GLU A 143 -25.22 32.03 -45.53
C GLU A 143 -26.04 33.13 -46.20
N SER A 144 -25.56 34.38 -46.14
CA SER A 144 -26.22 35.50 -46.81
C SER A 144 -26.22 35.33 -48.34
N GLU A 145 -25.09 34.89 -48.92
CA GLU A 145 -24.98 34.61 -50.36
C GLU A 145 -25.90 33.46 -50.77
N HIS A 146 -25.92 32.38 -49.98
CA HIS A 146 -26.80 31.24 -50.21
C HIS A 146 -28.28 31.66 -50.18
N LYS A 147 -28.68 32.51 -49.23
CA LYS A 147 -30.04 33.05 -49.16
C LYS A 147 -30.41 33.86 -50.41
N VAL A 148 -29.49 34.69 -50.92
CA VAL A 148 -29.70 35.45 -52.16
C VAL A 148 -29.85 34.51 -53.36
N LYS A 149 -28.94 33.53 -53.51
CA LYS A 149 -29.00 32.53 -54.59
C LYS A 149 -30.28 31.70 -54.55
N GLN A 150 -30.71 31.27 -53.36
CA GLN A 150 -31.99 30.57 -53.19
C GLN A 150 -33.18 31.45 -53.58
N GLY A 151 -33.15 32.74 -53.24
CA GLY A 151 -34.16 33.69 -53.68
C GLY A 151 -34.23 33.82 -55.20
N ALA A 152 -33.08 33.93 -55.86
CA ALA A 152 -32.98 34.02 -57.31
C ALA A 152 -33.46 32.73 -58.02
N LEU A 153 -33.10 31.55 -57.50
CA LEU A 153 -33.58 30.27 -58.03
C LEU A 153 -35.11 30.18 -57.96
N ARG A 154 -35.70 30.51 -56.81
CA ARG A 154 -37.17 30.52 -56.64
C ARG A 154 -37.86 31.51 -57.58
N ALA A 155 -37.24 32.65 -57.88
CA ALA A 155 -37.78 33.61 -58.85
C ALA A 155 -37.73 33.04 -60.28
N ALA A 156 -36.59 32.48 -60.68
CA ALA A 156 -36.42 31.86 -62.01
C ALA A 156 -37.36 30.66 -62.22
N GLU A 157 -37.59 29.84 -61.18
CA GLU A 157 -38.58 28.75 -61.22
C GLU A 157 -40.00 29.28 -61.49
N LYS A 158 -40.40 30.37 -60.83
CA LYS A 158 -41.71 31.00 -61.07
C LYS A 158 -41.85 31.55 -62.49
N GLU A 159 -40.80 32.18 -63.02
CA GLU A 159 -40.79 32.70 -64.40
C GLU A 159 -40.86 31.56 -65.42
N LEU A 160 -40.15 30.46 -65.19
CA LEU A 160 -40.20 29.28 -66.03
C LEU A 160 -41.61 28.68 -66.08
N GLU A 161 -42.26 28.53 -64.92
CA GLU A 161 -43.64 28.03 -64.85
C GLU A 161 -44.64 28.98 -65.53
N ALA A 162 -44.49 30.30 -65.34
CA ALA A 162 -45.29 31.30 -66.06
C ALA A 162 -45.10 31.22 -67.59
N GLY A 163 -43.85 31.06 -68.04
CA GLY A 163 -43.52 30.89 -69.46
C GLY A 163 -44.09 29.62 -70.06
N LYS A 164 -44.04 28.49 -69.34
CA LYS A 164 -44.69 27.23 -69.75
C LYS A 164 -46.21 27.39 -69.90
N ALA A 165 -46.87 28.06 -68.94
CA ALA A 165 -48.30 28.33 -69.00
C ALA A 165 -48.68 29.20 -70.21
N GLN A 166 -47.89 30.23 -70.53
CA GLN A 166 -48.11 31.07 -71.72
C GLN A 166 -47.93 30.30 -73.03
N LEU A 167 -46.92 29.42 -73.10
CA LEU A 167 -46.71 28.56 -74.28
C LEU A 167 -47.85 27.55 -74.47
N ALA A 168 -48.39 26.99 -73.38
CA ALA A 168 -49.55 26.12 -73.44
C ALA A 168 -50.78 26.89 -73.97
N ALA A 169 -51.08 28.08 -73.44
CA ALA A 169 -52.18 28.92 -73.88
C ALA A 169 -52.06 29.33 -75.37
N ARG A 170 -50.84 29.63 -75.84
CA ARG A 170 -50.60 29.97 -77.25
C ARG A 170 -50.85 28.78 -78.19
N LYS A 171 -50.49 27.57 -77.77
CA LYS A 171 -50.74 26.35 -78.55
C LYS A 171 -52.23 26.04 -78.65
N GLU A 172 -53.00 26.21 -77.56
CA GLU A 172 -54.46 26.05 -77.59
C GLU A 172 -55.14 27.06 -78.51
N HIS A 173 -54.67 28.32 -78.53
CA HIS A 173 -55.21 29.32 -79.45
C HIS A 173 -54.92 28.98 -80.93
N GLN A 174 -53.76 28.38 -81.23
CA GLN A 174 -53.40 27.96 -82.58
C GLN A 174 -54.16 26.72 -83.08
N SER A 175 -54.66 25.83 -82.21
CA SER A 175 -55.43 24.66 -82.65
C SER A 175 -56.92 24.92 -82.87
N ASN A 176 -57.41 26.10 -82.47
CA ASN A 176 -58.81 26.52 -82.61
C ASN A 176 -59.06 27.43 -83.82
N LEU A 177 -58.06 27.62 -84.68
CA LEU A 177 -58.11 28.34 -85.96
C LEU A 177 -57.98 27.33 -87.10
#